data_AF-A0A2Z7CPJ7-F1
#
_entry.id   AF-A0A2Z7CPJ7-F1
#
_cell.length_a   1.000
_cell.length_b   1.000
_cell.length_c   1.000
_cell.angle_alpha   90.00
_cell.angle_beta   90.00
_cell.angle_gamma   90.00
#
_symmetry.space_group_name_H-M   'P 1'
#
loop_
_entity.id
_entity.type
_entity.pdbx_description
1 polymer ?
#
loop_
_entity_poly.entity_id
_entity_poly.type
_entity_poly.pdbx_seq_one_letter_code
_entity_poly.pdbx_strand_id
1 'polypeptide(L)'
;MCHILLHVAIYMILNNTCKLLEENATLSKGLMKMSDFDRPPIDTTVSMCYLESLDFVDVLVGLQLLVDPTAFDQPYLNTTLHFPSRHPPSAIRRRHRTCEMKIPILFARHNVNALFLQNSSPHLPLSRRCNPHFSVRMSLKEDGPSIAIVGVTGAVGQEFLSVLSHRDFPYRSLKLLASRRSAGKTMTYENRSYTIEELGENSFDDVDIALFSAGGSISKKFGPIAVEKGAIVVDNSSAFRMDDGIPLVIPEVNPAAMEGIKLKSGKGALIANPNCSTIICLMAATPLHHRAKVKRMVVSTYQAASGAGAAAMEELEQQTREVLEGKELTCQIFKQQYAFNLFSHNAPIVSNGYNEEEMKLVKETRKIWNDTSVKVTATCIRVPVMRAHAESVNLQFEKSLDESYAFDLDIDVGVPSLEFDLIP
;
A
#
# COMPACT_ATOMS: atom_id res chain seq x y z
N MET A 1 -16.95 -5.82 18.59
CA MET A 1 -16.03 -4.75 19.03
C MET A 1 -14.55 -5.07 18.76
N CYS A 2 -14.01 -6.26 19.07
CA CYS A 2 -12.63 -6.64 18.67
C CYS A 2 -12.40 -6.62 17.14
N HIS A 3 -13.36 -7.09 16.33
CA HIS A 3 -13.29 -6.96 14.86
C HIS A 3 -13.14 -5.50 14.41
N ILE A 4 -13.85 -4.56 15.03
CA ILE A 4 -13.84 -3.13 14.67
C ILE A 4 -12.47 -2.50 14.92
N LEU A 5 -11.72 -2.94 15.93
CA LEU A 5 -10.40 -2.39 16.27
C LEU A 5 -9.31 -2.79 15.28
N LEU A 6 -9.43 -3.97 14.70
CA LEU A 6 -8.51 -4.43 13.70
C LEU A 6 -8.91 -3.91 12.30
N HIS A 7 -10.21 -3.69 12.06
CA HIS A 7 -10.65 -2.78 10.99
C HIS A 7 -10.03 -1.39 11.17
N VAL A 8 -9.93 -0.82 12.38
CA VAL A 8 -9.27 0.48 12.58
C VAL A 8 -7.78 0.46 12.16
N ALA A 9 -7.06 -0.64 12.41
CA ALA A 9 -5.65 -0.79 12.01
C ALA A 9 -5.46 -1.12 10.51
N ILE A 10 -6.41 -1.82 9.88
CA ILE A 10 -6.33 -2.32 8.49
C ILE A 10 -7.02 -1.38 7.48
N TYR A 11 -8.09 -0.70 7.89
CA TYR A 11 -8.75 0.35 7.10
C TYR A 11 -7.80 1.52 6.79
N MET A 12 -6.74 1.69 7.60
CA MET A 12 -5.61 2.61 7.32
C MET A 12 -4.92 2.34 5.97
N ILE A 13 -4.92 1.08 5.54
CA ILE A 13 -4.21 0.63 4.35
C ILE A 13 -5.12 0.74 3.11
N LEU A 14 -6.43 0.54 3.27
CA LEU A 14 -7.36 0.38 2.16
C LEU A 14 -8.08 1.66 1.72
N ASN A 15 -8.22 2.70 2.57
CA ASN A 15 -9.25 3.73 2.35
C ASN A 15 -8.78 5.19 2.24
N ASN A 16 -7.52 5.44 1.90
CA ASN A 16 -7.03 6.80 1.60
C ASN A 16 -7.06 7.18 0.11
N THR A 17 -7.71 6.38 -0.74
CA THR A 17 -7.81 6.61 -2.20
C THR A 17 -9.12 7.30 -2.60
N CYS A 18 -10.26 6.91 -2.02
CA CYS A 18 -11.58 7.26 -2.56
C CYS A 18 -12.08 8.70 -2.35
N LYS A 19 -11.36 9.58 -1.65
CA LYS A 19 -11.83 10.96 -1.41
C LYS A 19 -11.27 12.00 -2.38
N LEU A 20 -10.39 11.60 -3.31
CA LEU A 20 -9.77 12.49 -4.29
C LEU A 20 -10.33 12.34 -5.72
N LEU A 21 -11.27 11.41 -5.95
CA LEU A 21 -11.67 11.01 -7.30
C LEU A 21 -13.11 11.35 -7.68
N GLU A 22 -13.95 11.80 -6.74
CA GLU A 22 -15.28 12.32 -7.06
C GLU A 22 -15.25 13.67 -7.81
N GLU A 23 -14.08 14.32 -7.96
CA GLU A 23 -13.97 15.61 -8.64
C GLU A 23 -13.49 15.56 -10.11
N ASN A 24 -13.06 14.41 -10.66
CA ASN A 24 -12.41 14.38 -12.00
C ASN A 24 -12.89 13.33 -13.02
N ALA A 25 -13.91 12.53 -12.75
CA ALA A 25 -14.38 11.53 -13.71
C ALA A 25 -15.33 12.12 -14.78
N THR A 26 -14.78 12.79 -15.79
CA THR A 26 -15.47 12.94 -17.09
C THR A 26 -14.44 13.01 -18.21
N LEU A 27 -14.19 11.89 -18.91
CA LEU A 27 -13.69 11.76 -20.30
C LEU A 27 -12.82 10.51 -20.47
N SER A 28 -13.40 9.42 -20.99
CA SER A 28 -13.05 8.85 -22.31
C SER A 28 -13.49 7.38 -22.41
N LYS A 29 -14.05 7.02 -23.56
CA LYS A 29 -14.34 5.65 -24.01
C LYS A 29 -13.65 5.47 -25.36
N GLY A 30 -12.94 4.36 -25.57
CA GLY A 30 -12.63 3.90 -26.93
C GLY A 30 -11.58 2.79 -27.08
N LEU A 31 -12.05 1.59 -27.48
CA LEU A 31 -11.42 0.55 -28.34
C LEU A 31 -10.18 -0.20 -27.79
N MET A 32 -9.93 -1.50 -28.04
CA MET A 32 -10.18 -2.36 -29.21
C MET A 32 -10.07 -3.87 -28.84
N LYS A 33 -10.83 -4.77 -29.48
CA LYS A 33 -10.75 -6.25 -29.30
C LYS A 33 -9.70 -6.88 -30.23
N MET A 34 -9.00 -7.92 -29.76
CA MET A 34 -8.26 -8.88 -30.58
C MET A 34 -8.48 -10.32 -30.10
N SER A 35 -8.68 -11.24 -31.03
CA SER A 35 -9.18 -12.61 -30.84
C SER A 35 -8.11 -13.71 -31.07
N ASP A 36 -8.38 -14.86 -30.43
CA ASP A 36 -8.04 -16.26 -30.71
C ASP A 36 -6.58 -16.75 -30.78
N PHE A 37 -6.18 -17.55 -29.76
CA PHE A 37 -5.26 -18.70 -29.90
C PHE A 37 -5.50 -19.74 -28.78
N ASP A 38 -5.70 -21.01 -29.16
CA ASP A 38 -5.79 -22.19 -28.27
C ASP A 38 -4.46 -22.44 -27.51
N ARG A 39 -4.46 -22.49 -26.17
CA ARG A 39 -3.29 -22.82 -25.33
C ARG A 39 -3.63 -23.57 -24.02
N PRO A 40 -2.72 -24.44 -23.50
CA PRO A 40 -2.95 -25.35 -22.35
C PRO A 40 -2.76 -24.60 -21.00
N PRO A 41 -2.98 -25.25 -19.82
CA PRO A 41 -3.59 -24.62 -18.65
C PRO A 41 -2.77 -23.43 -18.13
N ILE A 42 -3.49 -22.32 -17.96
CA ILE A 42 -3.01 -20.95 -17.79
C ILE A 42 -2.47 -20.72 -16.35
N ASP A 43 -1.26 -20.19 -16.25
CA ASP A 43 -0.77 -19.51 -15.05
C ASP A 43 -1.44 -18.12 -15.02
N THR A 44 -2.42 -17.92 -14.14
CA THR A 44 -3.15 -16.65 -14.03
C THR A 44 -2.27 -15.57 -13.41
N THR A 45 -1.99 -14.49 -14.15
CA THR A 45 -1.35 -13.30 -13.59
C THR A 45 -2.43 -12.34 -13.12
N VAL A 46 -2.45 -12.02 -11.82
CA VAL A 46 -3.31 -10.97 -11.27
C VAL A 46 -2.46 -9.71 -11.10
N SER A 47 -2.62 -8.71 -11.96
CA SER A 47 -2.04 -7.39 -11.68
C SER A 47 -2.98 -6.64 -10.74
N MET A 48 -2.49 -6.26 -9.55
CA MET A 48 -3.30 -5.59 -8.53
C MET A 48 -2.77 -4.17 -8.29
N CYS A 49 -3.34 -3.20 -9.00
CA CYS A 49 -3.07 -1.79 -8.74
C CYS A 49 -4.15 -1.23 -7.81
N TYR A 50 -3.79 -0.87 -6.57
CA TYR A 50 -4.59 0.06 -5.77
C TYR A 50 -4.32 1.48 -6.25
N LEU A 51 -4.93 1.84 -7.38
CA LEU A 51 -4.87 3.16 -7.99
C LEU A 51 -6.23 3.44 -8.63
N GLU A 52 -7.02 4.34 -8.06
CA GLU A 52 -8.10 4.96 -8.84
C GLU A 52 -7.44 5.96 -9.82
N SER A 53 -7.51 5.60 -11.10
CA SER A 53 -7.34 6.36 -12.36
C SER A 53 -6.33 7.52 -12.43
N LEU A 54 -5.26 7.33 -13.22
CA LEU A 54 -5.00 8.01 -14.50
C LEU A 54 -3.67 7.50 -15.10
N ASP A 55 -3.76 6.86 -16.27
CA ASP A 55 -2.71 6.67 -17.29
C ASP A 55 -1.26 6.43 -16.81
N PHE A 56 -0.97 5.27 -16.22
CA PHE A 56 0.42 4.87 -15.90
C PHE A 56 0.96 3.68 -16.73
N VAL A 57 0.20 3.17 -17.70
CA VAL A 57 0.65 2.07 -18.57
C VAL A 57 1.46 2.57 -19.78
N ASP A 58 1.35 3.85 -20.18
CA ASP A 58 2.10 4.40 -21.33
C ASP A 58 3.42 5.11 -20.98
N VAL A 59 3.74 5.31 -19.70
CA VAL A 59 4.96 6.05 -19.30
C VAL A 59 6.20 5.15 -19.15
N LEU A 60 6.02 3.83 -19.06
CA LEU A 60 7.14 2.87 -18.93
C LEU A 60 7.69 2.33 -20.26
N VAL A 61 7.07 2.68 -21.40
CA VAL A 61 7.64 2.42 -22.75
C VAL A 61 8.26 3.70 -23.35
N GLY A 62 8.05 4.87 -22.75
CA GLY A 62 8.54 6.16 -23.25
C GLY A 62 9.86 6.68 -22.65
N LEU A 63 10.37 6.08 -21.57
CA LEU A 63 11.53 6.60 -20.82
C LEU A 63 12.88 5.96 -21.18
N GLN A 64 13.00 5.41 -22.40
CA GLN A 64 14.28 4.98 -22.99
C GLN A 64 14.78 5.92 -24.12
N LEU A 65 14.13 7.06 -24.35
CA LEU A 65 14.54 8.02 -25.38
C LEU A 65 14.40 9.44 -24.87
N LEU A 66 15.31 9.86 -24.00
CA LEU A 66 15.76 11.25 -23.80
C LEU A 66 16.95 11.22 -22.83
N VAL A 67 18.04 10.58 -23.26
CA VAL A 67 19.37 10.83 -22.70
C VAL A 67 20.05 11.79 -23.67
N ASP A 68 20.50 12.91 -23.10
CA ASP A 68 21.26 13.99 -23.74
C ASP A 68 22.38 13.47 -24.68
N PRO A 69 22.41 13.88 -25.96
CA PRO A 69 23.40 13.43 -26.93
C PRO A 69 24.77 14.13 -26.85
N THR A 70 25.09 14.89 -25.80
CA THR A 70 26.33 15.70 -25.74
C THR A 70 27.46 15.18 -24.85
N ALA A 71 27.34 14.00 -24.25
CA ALA A 71 28.41 13.41 -23.43
C ALA A 71 29.20 12.32 -24.18
N PHE A 72 29.86 12.66 -25.29
CA PHE A 72 30.94 11.85 -25.85
C PHE A 72 32.04 12.75 -26.40
N ASP A 73 33.06 13.01 -25.57
CA ASP A 73 34.37 13.39 -26.09
C ASP A 73 35.50 12.88 -25.17
N GLN A 74 36.39 12.06 -25.77
CA GLN A 74 37.77 11.71 -25.40
C GLN A 74 38.01 10.60 -24.32
N PRO A 75 39.16 9.87 -24.33
CA PRO A 75 39.34 8.65 -25.12
C PRO A 75 39.89 7.41 -24.35
N TYR A 76 39.61 6.23 -24.91
CA TYR A 76 40.34 4.94 -24.86
C TYR A 76 41.22 4.56 -23.65
N LEU A 77 40.90 3.40 -23.06
CA LEU A 77 41.91 2.39 -22.69
C LEU A 77 41.38 0.99 -23.04
N ASN A 78 42.08 0.38 -24.01
CA ASN A 78 41.86 -0.97 -24.53
C ASN A 78 42.06 -2.02 -23.43
N THR A 79 41.14 -2.99 -23.33
CA THR A 79 41.54 -4.34 -22.93
C THR A 79 40.69 -5.37 -23.65
N THR A 80 41.31 -6.04 -24.62
CA THR A 80 40.77 -7.15 -25.41
C THR A 80 40.82 -8.44 -24.60
N LEU A 81 39.72 -9.18 -24.52
CA LEU A 81 39.73 -10.62 -24.20
C LEU A 81 38.88 -11.38 -25.23
N HIS A 82 39.57 -12.20 -26.01
CA HIS A 82 39.06 -13.14 -27.00
C HIS A 82 38.48 -14.40 -26.34
N PHE A 83 37.46 -15.01 -26.94
CA PHE A 83 37.28 -16.48 -27.08
C PHE A 83 36.29 -16.80 -28.24
N PRO A 84 36.27 -18.04 -28.79
CA PRO A 84 36.41 -18.28 -30.23
C PRO A 84 35.14 -18.76 -30.97
N SER A 85 35.24 -18.75 -32.30
CA SER A 85 34.23 -19.19 -33.28
C SER A 85 34.02 -20.71 -33.33
N ARG A 86 32.84 -21.14 -33.85
CA ARG A 86 32.66 -22.28 -34.77
C ARG A 86 31.24 -22.37 -35.38
N HIS A 87 31.15 -21.93 -36.64
CA HIS A 87 30.45 -22.39 -37.87
C HIS A 87 28.90 -22.67 -38.04
N PRO A 88 28.37 -22.47 -39.29
CA PRO A 88 26.93 -22.42 -39.72
C PRO A 88 26.50 -23.72 -40.49
N PRO A 89 25.46 -23.88 -41.39
CA PRO A 89 24.53 -23.00 -42.15
C PRO A 89 23.01 -23.41 -42.01
N SER A 90 21.96 -22.88 -42.67
CA SER A 90 21.71 -22.60 -44.10
C SER A 90 20.43 -21.77 -44.37
N ALA A 91 20.42 -21.07 -45.51
CA ALA A 91 19.43 -20.11 -45.98
C ALA A 91 18.17 -20.70 -46.64
N ILE A 92 17.03 -19.99 -46.53
CA ILE A 92 15.92 -20.04 -47.50
C ILE A 92 15.44 -18.62 -47.80
N ARG A 93 15.52 -18.24 -49.09
CA ARG A 93 14.98 -17.01 -49.71
C ARG A 93 13.44 -17.04 -49.73
N ARG A 94 12.79 -15.87 -49.55
CA ARG A 94 11.71 -15.39 -50.45
C ARG A 94 11.31 -13.91 -50.21
N ARG A 95 11.66 -13.10 -51.22
CA ARG A 95 10.99 -11.94 -51.85
C ARG A 95 10.38 -10.80 -51.01
N HIS A 96 10.94 -9.61 -51.24
CA HIS A 96 10.39 -8.28 -51.01
C HIS A 96 9.02 -8.03 -51.67
N ARG A 97 8.15 -7.33 -50.96
CA ARG A 97 7.31 -6.26 -51.52
C ARG A 97 7.43 -5.03 -50.61
N THR A 98 7.86 -3.92 -51.21
CA THR A 98 7.82 -2.57 -50.65
C THR A 98 6.43 -1.98 -50.86
N CYS A 99 5.92 -1.27 -49.87
CA CYS A 99 4.80 -0.33 -50.03
C CYS A 99 5.23 0.97 -49.36
N GLU A 100 5.62 1.95 -50.18
CA GLU A 100 5.86 3.34 -49.75
C GLU A 100 4.50 4.05 -49.65
N MET A 101 4.25 4.73 -48.53
CA MET A 101 3.19 5.75 -48.45
C MET A 101 3.85 7.08 -48.10
N LYS A 102 3.90 7.98 -49.09
CA LYS A 102 4.39 9.37 -48.96
C LYS A 102 3.28 10.23 -48.33
N ILE A 103 3.61 10.98 -47.28
CA ILE A 103 2.75 12.05 -46.73
C ILE A 103 3.45 13.39 -46.99
N PRO A 104 2.81 14.38 -47.64
CA PRO A 104 3.39 15.69 -47.85
C PRO A 104 3.23 16.59 -46.62
N ILE A 105 4.31 17.30 -46.28
CA ILE A 105 4.35 18.39 -45.30
C ILE A 105 3.86 19.66 -45.99
N LEU A 106 2.83 20.32 -45.45
CA LEU A 106 2.47 21.69 -45.83
C LEU A 106 2.50 22.60 -44.60
N PHE A 107 3.42 23.56 -44.62
CA PHE A 107 3.47 24.69 -43.69
C PHE A 107 2.45 25.75 -44.12
N ALA A 108 1.65 26.26 -43.19
CA ALA A 108 1.01 27.56 -43.33
C ALA A 108 0.96 28.29 -41.98
N ARG A 109 1.75 29.37 -41.87
CA ARG A 109 1.55 30.45 -40.89
C ARG A 109 0.30 31.23 -41.30
N HIS A 110 -0.53 31.69 -40.37
CA HIS A 110 -0.88 33.12 -40.21
C HIS A 110 -1.88 33.41 -39.06
N ASN A 111 -1.45 34.40 -38.26
CA ASN A 111 -2.16 35.53 -37.64
C ASN A 111 -3.39 35.39 -36.72
N VAL A 112 -3.22 36.10 -35.62
CA VAL A 112 -4.16 36.51 -34.58
C VAL A 112 -4.88 37.79 -35.03
N ASN A 113 -6.21 37.82 -35.03
CA ASN A 113 -7.08 38.82 -34.38
C ASN A 113 -8.52 38.87 -34.94
N ALA A 114 -9.45 38.84 -33.99
CA ALA A 114 -10.68 39.63 -33.85
C ALA A 114 -11.96 39.33 -34.67
N LEU A 115 -13.06 39.40 -33.89
CA LEU A 115 -14.47 39.80 -34.14
C LEU A 115 -15.50 38.66 -34.03
N PHE A 116 -16.16 38.50 -32.87
CA PHE A 116 -17.39 39.19 -32.39
C PHE A 116 -18.68 38.77 -33.13
N LEU A 117 -19.54 37.97 -32.47
CA LEU A 117 -20.88 38.36 -31.96
C LEU A 117 -21.80 37.14 -31.70
N GLN A 118 -22.38 37.15 -30.49
CA GLN A 118 -23.75 36.75 -30.11
C GLN A 118 -24.20 35.29 -30.32
N ASN A 119 -24.48 34.58 -29.21
CA ASN A 119 -25.86 34.37 -28.74
C ASN A 119 -25.95 33.59 -27.40
N SER A 120 -26.50 34.29 -26.39
CA SER A 120 -27.47 33.87 -25.36
C SER A 120 -27.37 32.49 -24.68
N SER A 121 -26.99 32.54 -23.39
CA SER A 121 -27.17 31.50 -22.36
C SER A 121 -28.65 31.27 -21.99
N PRO A 122 -29.04 30.03 -21.66
CA PRO A 122 -30.08 29.78 -20.66
C PRO A 122 -29.43 29.48 -19.30
N HIS A 123 -29.80 30.28 -18.29
CA HIS A 123 -29.43 30.10 -16.89
C HIS A 123 -29.97 28.77 -16.35
N LEU A 124 -29.07 27.84 -15.99
CA LEU A 124 -29.39 26.71 -15.11
C LEU A 124 -29.25 27.16 -13.64
N PRO A 125 -30.18 26.77 -12.75
CA PRO A 125 -30.20 27.24 -11.38
C PRO A 125 -29.00 26.67 -10.61
N LEU A 126 -28.28 27.57 -9.94
CA LEU A 126 -27.23 27.25 -8.97
C LEU A 126 -27.75 26.21 -7.97
N SER A 127 -27.13 25.02 -7.99
CA SER A 127 -27.43 23.97 -7.04
C SER A 127 -27.16 24.47 -5.62
N ARG A 128 -28.09 24.10 -4.73
CA ARG A 128 -28.06 24.43 -3.31
C ARG A 128 -26.68 24.10 -2.73
N ARG A 129 -26.03 25.08 -2.09
CA ARG A 129 -24.94 24.81 -1.14
C ARG A 129 -25.46 23.79 -0.12
N CYS A 130 -25.01 22.55 -0.22
CA CYS A 130 -25.20 21.57 0.84
C CYS A 130 -24.52 22.14 2.09
N ASN A 131 -25.34 22.39 3.11
CA ASN A 131 -24.85 22.64 4.46
C ASN A 131 -23.96 21.45 4.83
N PRO A 132 -22.73 21.63 5.35
CA PRO A 132 -21.96 20.49 5.81
C PRO A 132 -22.80 19.83 6.91
N HIS A 133 -23.20 18.58 6.66
CA HIS A 133 -24.01 17.83 7.62
C HIS A 133 -23.32 17.90 8.98
N PHE A 134 -23.98 18.56 9.93
CA PHE A 134 -23.60 18.54 11.33
C PHE A 134 -23.84 17.12 11.82
N SER A 135 -22.87 16.23 11.60
CA SER A 135 -22.91 14.88 12.16
C SER A 135 -22.57 15.01 13.65
N VAL A 136 -23.57 14.79 14.49
CA VAL A 136 -23.36 14.67 15.93
C VAL A 136 -22.61 13.36 16.14
N ARG A 137 -21.33 13.47 16.49
CA ARG A 137 -20.49 12.31 16.83
C ARG A 137 -20.75 11.91 18.27
N MET A 138 -20.95 10.62 18.51
CA MET A 138 -21.33 10.07 19.81
C MET A 138 -20.31 9.01 20.27
N SER A 139 -19.06 9.14 19.83
CA SER A 139 -17.92 8.28 20.17
C SER A 139 -17.66 8.19 21.67
N LEU A 140 -17.78 9.29 22.44
CA LEU A 140 -17.61 9.22 23.88
C LEU A 140 -18.86 8.62 24.56
N LYS A 141 -18.72 7.44 25.16
CA LYS A 141 -19.78 6.72 25.87
C LYS A 141 -19.27 6.11 27.17
N GLU A 142 -20.04 6.20 28.25
CA GLU A 142 -19.66 5.65 29.56
C GLU A 142 -19.50 4.12 29.54
N ASP A 143 -20.28 3.42 28.72
CA ASP A 143 -20.22 1.96 28.55
C ASP A 143 -19.12 1.50 27.57
N GLY A 144 -18.47 2.45 26.90
CA GLY A 144 -17.36 2.22 25.99
C GLY A 144 -16.08 1.71 26.67
N PRO A 145 -15.15 1.13 25.90
CA PRO A 145 -13.84 0.71 26.41
C PRO A 145 -12.95 1.92 26.72
N SER A 146 -12.02 1.73 27.66
CA SER A 146 -10.87 2.61 27.85
C SER A 146 -9.77 2.22 26.87
N ILE A 147 -9.28 3.19 26.11
CA ILE A 147 -8.31 2.98 25.02
C ILE A 147 -6.99 3.66 25.38
N ALA A 148 -5.88 2.98 25.13
CA ALA A 148 -4.55 3.56 25.12
C ALA A 148 -3.94 3.50 23.71
N ILE A 149 -3.30 4.58 23.27
CA ILE A 149 -2.53 4.60 22.02
C ILE A 149 -1.05 4.78 22.37
N VAL A 150 -0.25 3.75 22.13
CA VAL A 150 1.20 3.75 22.37
C VAL A 150 1.92 4.14 21.09
N GLY A 151 2.66 5.26 21.14
CA GLY A 151 3.31 5.84 19.97
C GLY A 151 2.44 6.87 19.25
N VAL A 152 1.56 7.57 19.99
CA VAL A 152 0.57 8.51 19.44
C VAL A 152 1.18 9.59 18.53
N THR A 153 2.42 10.02 18.78
CA THR A 153 3.08 11.07 17.98
C THR A 153 3.68 10.57 16.66
N GLY A 154 3.68 9.26 16.41
CA GLY A 154 4.13 8.70 15.14
C GLY A 154 3.03 8.74 14.07
N ALA A 155 3.42 8.55 12.80
CA ALA A 155 2.49 8.55 11.67
C ALA A 155 1.29 7.60 11.88
N VAL A 156 1.54 6.35 12.29
CA VAL A 156 0.49 5.37 12.55
C VAL A 156 -0.35 5.72 13.78
N GLY A 157 0.24 6.30 14.82
CA GLY A 157 -0.48 6.72 16.02
C GLY A 157 -1.50 7.83 15.73
N GLN A 158 -1.15 8.76 14.84
CA GLN A 158 -2.07 9.78 14.33
C GLN A 158 -3.20 9.16 13.50
N GLU A 159 -2.90 8.16 12.68
CA GLU A 159 -3.93 7.45 11.93
C GLU A 159 -4.87 6.63 12.81
N PHE A 160 -4.40 6.03 13.92
CA PHE A 160 -5.31 5.41 14.88
C PHE A 160 -6.34 6.41 15.41
N LEU A 161 -5.93 7.62 15.79
CA LEU A 161 -6.87 8.67 16.20
C LEU A 161 -7.83 9.03 15.06
N SER A 162 -7.29 9.29 13.86
CA SER A 162 -8.07 9.60 12.67
C SER A 162 -9.16 8.57 12.44
N VAL A 163 -8.80 7.28 12.36
CA VAL A 163 -9.73 6.20 12.04
C VAL A 163 -10.72 5.94 13.17
N LEU A 164 -10.31 6.02 14.44
CA LEU A 164 -11.24 5.95 15.58
C LEU A 164 -12.33 7.04 15.46
N SER A 165 -11.96 8.27 15.06
CA SER A 165 -12.92 9.36 14.88
C SER A 165 -13.79 9.17 13.62
N HIS A 166 -13.20 8.71 12.50
CA HIS A 166 -13.94 8.44 11.26
C HIS A 166 -14.95 7.30 11.40
N ARG A 167 -14.68 6.36 12.31
CA ARG A 167 -15.56 5.23 12.60
C ARG A 167 -16.56 5.51 13.73
N ASP A 168 -16.56 6.71 14.30
CA ASP A 168 -17.33 7.06 15.50
C ASP A 168 -17.17 5.98 16.58
N PHE A 169 -15.92 5.51 16.77
CA PHE A 169 -15.64 4.35 17.60
C PHE A 169 -15.99 4.67 19.06
N PRO A 170 -16.76 3.82 19.76
CA PRO A 170 -17.16 4.09 21.13
C PRO A 170 -15.97 3.96 22.09
N TYR A 171 -15.73 4.96 22.95
CA TYR A 171 -14.73 4.92 24.02
C TYR A 171 -15.21 5.70 25.25
N ARG A 172 -14.80 5.26 26.46
CA ARG A 172 -15.07 6.02 27.71
C ARG A 172 -13.92 6.94 28.11
N SER A 173 -12.70 6.55 27.76
CA SER A 173 -11.47 7.26 28.09
C SER A 173 -10.39 6.94 27.06
N LEU A 174 -9.49 7.88 26.85
CA LEU A 174 -8.40 7.79 25.88
C LEU A 174 -7.10 8.26 26.53
N LYS A 175 -6.10 7.36 26.61
CA LYS A 175 -4.74 7.66 27.04
C LYS A 175 -3.83 7.80 25.82
N LEU A 176 -3.14 8.93 25.70
CA LEU A 176 -2.20 9.20 24.62
C LEU A 176 -0.78 9.00 25.14
N LEU A 177 -0.14 7.90 24.75
CA LEU A 177 1.15 7.46 25.30
C LEU A 177 2.27 7.67 24.29
N ALA A 178 3.38 8.27 24.73
CA ALA A 178 4.57 8.47 23.91
C ALA A 178 5.86 8.37 24.75
N SER A 179 7.01 8.64 24.12
CA SER A 179 8.29 8.73 24.83
C SER A 179 8.33 9.96 25.74
N ARG A 180 9.26 9.98 26.70
CA ARG A 180 9.53 11.12 27.59
C ARG A 180 9.68 12.46 26.84
N ARG A 181 10.26 12.45 25.64
CA ARG A 181 10.44 13.66 24.81
C ARG A 181 9.10 14.32 24.42
N SER A 182 8.03 13.53 24.31
CA SER A 182 6.71 13.98 23.89
C SER A 182 5.74 14.17 25.05
N ALA A 183 6.05 13.63 26.23
CA ALA A 183 5.22 13.77 27.42
C ALA A 183 5.03 15.24 27.82
N GLY A 184 3.83 15.58 28.30
CA GLY A 184 3.44 16.93 28.69
C GLY A 184 2.94 17.82 27.54
N LYS A 185 3.15 17.44 26.29
CA LYS A 185 2.53 18.12 25.14
C LYS A 185 1.02 17.87 25.13
N THR A 186 0.26 18.81 24.59
CA THR A 186 -1.20 18.68 24.43
C THR A 186 -1.56 18.35 22.99
N MET A 187 -2.60 17.54 22.80
CA MET A 187 -3.15 17.16 21.50
C MET A 187 -4.67 17.31 21.52
N THR A 188 -5.24 17.86 20.46
CA THR A 188 -6.69 17.97 20.32
C THR A 188 -7.23 16.73 19.61
N TYR A 189 -8.22 16.07 20.22
CA TYR A 189 -8.97 14.97 19.61
C TYR A 189 -10.45 15.18 19.87
N GLU A 190 -11.26 15.21 18.80
CA GLU A 190 -12.73 15.44 18.86
C GLU A 190 -13.14 16.64 19.75
N ASN A 191 -12.50 17.80 19.50
CA ASN A 191 -12.72 19.06 20.22
C ASN A 191 -12.35 19.02 21.72
N ARG A 192 -11.58 18.01 22.16
CA ARG A 192 -11.08 17.90 23.53
C ARG A 192 -9.56 17.92 23.54
N SER A 193 -8.99 18.53 24.57
CA SER A 193 -7.55 18.54 24.79
C SER A 193 -7.14 17.34 25.64
N TYR A 194 -6.16 16.59 25.17
CA TYR A 194 -5.54 15.47 25.88
C TYR A 194 -4.06 15.78 26.10
N THR A 195 -3.56 15.52 27.30
CA THR A 195 -2.13 15.59 27.60
C THR A 195 -1.48 14.26 27.21
N ILE A 196 -0.38 14.32 26.47
CA ILE A 196 0.42 13.16 26.16
C ILE A 196 1.18 12.73 27.42
N GLU A 197 1.03 11.48 27.81
CA GLU A 197 1.67 10.88 28.98
C GLU A 197 2.94 10.10 28.58
N GLU A 198 3.92 10.05 29.48
CA GLU A 198 5.09 9.19 29.31
C GLU A 198 4.67 7.72 29.43
N LEU A 199 5.07 6.90 28.45
CA LEU A 199 4.86 5.45 28.49
C LEU A 199 5.64 4.83 29.65
N GLY A 200 4.92 4.24 30.59
CA GLY A 200 5.45 3.55 31.76
C GLY A 200 4.66 2.27 32.07
N GLU A 201 5.11 1.53 33.09
CA GLU A 201 4.53 0.21 33.43
C GLU A 201 3.10 0.33 33.99
N ASN A 202 2.80 1.46 34.63
CA ASN A 202 1.46 1.77 35.16
C ASN A 202 0.54 2.44 34.12
N SER A 203 1.02 2.68 32.89
CA SER A 203 0.19 3.35 31.86
C SER A 203 -1.07 2.56 31.50
N PHE A 204 -1.06 1.24 31.73
CA PHE A 204 -2.14 0.33 31.35
C PHE A 204 -3.16 0.05 32.46
N ASP A 205 -3.06 0.73 33.61
CA ASP A 205 -4.10 0.67 34.64
C ASP A 205 -5.43 1.19 34.08
N ASP A 206 -6.51 0.42 34.28
CA ASP A 206 -7.87 0.69 33.76
C ASP A 206 -7.96 0.85 32.22
N VAL A 207 -7.09 0.17 31.47
CA VAL A 207 -7.13 0.13 29.99
C VAL A 207 -7.72 -1.19 29.51
N ASP A 208 -8.78 -1.12 28.68
CA ASP A 208 -9.36 -2.33 28.06
C ASP A 208 -8.66 -2.68 26.74
N ILE A 209 -8.25 -1.67 25.98
CA ILE A 209 -7.67 -1.82 24.65
C ILE A 209 -6.41 -0.97 24.56
N ALA A 210 -5.30 -1.56 24.13
CA ALA A 210 -4.08 -0.82 23.86
C ALA A 210 -3.63 -1.03 22.42
N LEU A 211 -3.57 0.05 21.64
CA LEU A 211 -3.11 0.06 20.26
C LEU A 211 -1.63 0.46 20.24
N PHE A 212 -0.76 -0.46 19.82
CA PHE A 212 0.68 -0.28 19.85
C PHE A 212 1.24 0.05 18.47
N SER A 213 1.93 1.17 18.35
CA SER A 213 2.74 1.51 17.18
C SER A 213 3.98 2.34 17.56
N ALA A 214 4.78 1.81 18.47
CA ALA A 214 6.01 2.45 18.95
C ALA A 214 7.29 1.63 18.66
N GLY A 215 7.20 0.63 17.78
CA GLY A 215 8.32 -0.22 17.38
C GLY A 215 8.50 -1.47 18.25
N GLY A 216 9.21 -2.46 17.70
CA GLY A 216 9.24 -3.82 18.27
C GLY A 216 9.90 -3.93 19.64
N SER A 217 10.91 -3.12 19.96
CA SER A 217 11.53 -3.12 21.29
C SER A 217 10.58 -2.63 22.38
N ILE A 218 9.78 -1.59 22.07
CA ILE A 218 8.75 -1.06 22.97
C ILE A 218 7.63 -2.09 23.13
N SER A 219 7.16 -2.69 22.04
CA SER A 219 6.14 -3.74 22.10
C SER A 219 6.59 -4.94 22.92
N LYS A 220 7.85 -5.41 22.76
CA LYS A 220 8.41 -6.50 23.57
C LYS A 220 8.43 -6.21 25.07
N LYS A 221 8.69 -4.96 25.46
CA LYS A 221 8.70 -4.56 26.86
C LYS A 221 7.29 -4.38 27.42
N PHE A 222 6.46 -3.59 26.75
CA PHE A 222 5.21 -3.09 27.34
C PHE A 222 3.97 -3.89 26.93
N GLY A 223 4.04 -4.66 25.84
CA GLY A 223 2.94 -5.54 25.41
C GLY A 223 2.55 -6.55 26.48
N PRO A 224 3.50 -7.36 27.03
CA PRO A 224 3.20 -8.30 28.11
C PRO A 224 2.66 -7.61 29.38
N ILE A 225 3.21 -6.45 29.74
CA ILE A 225 2.74 -5.66 30.90
C ILE A 225 1.28 -5.23 30.72
N ALA A 226 0.92 -4.74 29.53
CA ALA A 226 -0.47 -4.36 29.24
C ALA A 226 -1.41 -5.57 29.32
N VAL A 227 -0.99 -6.74 28.82
CA VAL A 227 -1.74 -8.01 28.93
C VAL A 227 -1.93 -8.43 30.39
N GLU A 228 -0.89 -8.36 31.22
CA GLU A 228 -0.95 -8.67 32.65
C GLU A 228 -1.93 -7.75 33.41
N LYS A 229 -2.05 -6.50 32.97
CA LYS A 229 -3.02 -5.52 33.47
C LYS A 229 -4.45 -5.74 32.95
N GLY A 230 -4.66 -6.75 32.11
CA GLY A 230 -5.98 -7.14 31.59
C GLY A 230 -6.35 -6.49 30.25
N ALA A 231 -5.46 -5.71 29.63
CA ALA A 231 -5.73 -5.07 28.36
C ALA A 231 -5.67 -6.07 27.19
N ILE A 232 -6.51 -5.83 26.19
CA ILE A 232 -6.36 -6.43 24.86
C ILE A 232 -5.40 -5.55 24.06
N VAL A 233 -4.22 -6.08 23.78
CA VAL A 233 -3.16 -5.41 23.03
C VAL A 233 -3.29 -5.76 21.55
N VAL A 234 -3.33 -4.74 20.70
CA VAL A 234 -3.17 -4.87 19.24
C VAL A 234 -1.83 -4.25 18.86
N ASP A 235 -0.86 -5.10 18.51
CA ASP A 235 0.51 -4.67 18.21
C ASP A 235 0.77 -4.58 16.70
N ASN A 236 1.04 -3.36 16.21
CA ASN A 236 1.41 -3.08 14.82
C ASN A 236 2.86 -3.46 14.50
N SER A 237 3.69 -3.71 15.51
CA SER A 237 5.09 -4.06 15.29
C SER A 237 5.26 -5.50 14.78
N SER A 238 6.47 -5.83 14.31
CA SER A 238 6.83 -7.21 13.96
C SER A 238 7.16 -8.08 15.17
N ALA A 239 7.11 -7.56 16.39
CA ALA A 239 7.67 -8.20 17.59
C ALA A 239 7.13 -9.60 17.88
N PHE A 240 5.81 -9.78 17.73
CA PHE A 240 5.10 -10.98 18.15
C PHE A 240 4.42 -11.74 17.01
N ARG A 241 4.59 -11.29 15.76
CA ARG A 241 3.84 -11.81 14.61
C ARG A 241 4.02 -13.31 14.41
N MET A 242 5.21 -13.83 14.73
CA MET A 242 5.55 -15.24 14.54
C MET A 242 5.59 -16.04 15.85
N ASP A 243 5.24 -15.43 16.97
CA ASP A 243 5.26 -16.12 18.27
C ASP A 243 4.09 -17.10 18.36
N ASP A 244 4.37 -18.26 18.96
CA ASP A 244 3.37 -19.30 19.19
C ASP A 244 2.34 -18.83 20.23
N GLY A 245 1.07 -19.11 19.98
CA GLY A 245 -0.03 -18.69 20.85
C GLY A 245 -0.48 -17.24 20.68
N ILE A 246 0.23 -16.42 19.89
CA ILE A 246 -0.19 -15.06 19.55
C ILE A 246 -0.82 -15.06 18.16
N PRO A 247 -2.12 -14.74 18.02
CA PRO A 247 -2.77 -14.72 16.73
C PRO A 247 -2.27 -13.55 15.88
N LEU A 248 -2.07 -13.82 14.59
CA LEU A 248 -1.75 -12.85 13.56
C LEU A 248 -2.98 -12.67 12.68
N VAL A 249 -3.61 -11.50 12.72
CA VAL A 249 -5.02 -11.39 12.31
C VAL A 249 -5.21 -10.31 11.25
N ILE A 250 -6.05 -10.65 10.26
CA ILE A 250 -6.74 -9.76 9.33
C ILE A 250 -8.24 -10.12 9.44
N PRO A 251 -9.13 -9.25 9.95
CA PRO A 251 -10.53 -9.57 10.25
C PRO A 251 -11.29 -10.20 9.09
N GLU A 252 -11.03 -9.72 7.88
CA GLU A 252 -11.71 -10.12 6.66
C GLU A 252 -11.16 -11.44 6.08
N VAL A 253 -9.98 -11.88 6.53
CA VAL A 253 -9.26 -13.05 6.00
C VAL A 253 -9.27 -14.22 6.98
N ASN A 254 -8.95 -14.00 8.25
CA ASN A 254 -8.88 -15.05 9.27
C ASN A 254 -9.52 -14.64 10.60
N PRO A 255 -10.82 -14.27 10.61
CA PRO A 255 -11.52 -13.84 11.82
C PRO A 255 -11.51 -14.90 12.93
N ALA A 256 -11.48 -16.18 12.57
CA ALA A 256 -11.44 -17.30 13.51
C ALA A 256 -10.18 -17.31 14.40
N ALA A 257 -9.07 -16.67 13.99
CA ALA A 257 -7.87 -16.56 14.82
C ALA A 257 -8.09 -15.74 16.10
N MET A 258 -9.18 -14.98 16.16
CA MET A 258 -9.62 -14.21 17.34
C MET A 258 -10.56 -14.99 18.26
N GLU A 259 -10.87 -16.25 17.95
CA GLU A 259 -11.80 -17.05 18.76
C GLU A 259 -11.33 -17.13 20.22
N GLY A 260 -12.25 -16.89 21.15
CA GLY A 260 -11.95 -16.87 22.59
C GLY A 260 -11.42 -15.54 23.14
N ILE A 261 -10.97 -14.61 22.29
CA ILE A 261 -10.55 -13.27 22.73
C ILE A 261 -11.77 -12.36 22.84
N LYS A 262 -12.12 -11.99 24.08
CA LYS A 262 -13.29 -11.16 24.38
C LYS A 262 -12.91 -9.98 25.27
N LEU A 263 -13.35 -8.78 24.87
CA LEU A 263 -13.31 -7.60 25.73
C LEU A 263 -14.10 -7.84 27.01
N LYS A 264 -13.65 -7.22 28.11
CA LYS A 264 -14.29 -7.31 29.43
C LYS A 264 -14.39 -8.75 29.99
N SER A 265 -13.59 -9.69 29.48
CA SER A 265 -13.50 -11.06 30.02
C SER A 265 -12.65 -11.17 31.30
N GLY A 266 -11.99 -10.09 31.70
CA GLY A 266 -11.04 -10.05 32.81
C GLY A 266 -9.67 -10.67 32.49
N LYS A 267 -9.46 -11.15 31.26
CA LYS A 267 -8.18 -11.69 30.79
C LYS A 267 -7.65 -10.82 29.66
N GLY A 268 -6.43 -10.30 29.82
CA GLY A 268 -5.71 -9.64 28.74
C GLY A 268 -5.31 -10.61 27.64
N ALA A 269 -5.03 -10.09 26.45
CA ALA A 269 -4.55 -10.87 25.32
C ALA A 269 -3.70 -10.00 24.40
N LEU A 270 -2.73 -10.60 23.72
CA LEU A 270 -1.95 -9.94 22.69
C LEU A 270 -2.37 -10.45 21.31
N ILE A 271 -2.61 -9.52 20.39
CA ILE A 271 -2.94 -9.78 18.99
C ILE A 271 -1.91 -9.05 18.14
N ALA A 272 -1.28 -9.77 17.23
CA ALA A 272 -0.35 -9.17 16.29
C ALA A 272 -1.09 -8.69 15.03
N ASN A 273 -0.79 -7.47 14.60
CA ASN A 273 -1.19 -6.96 13.29
C ASN A 273 -0.10 -7.28 12.26
N PRO A 274 -0.45 -7.83 11.08
CA PRO A 274 0.52 -8.18 10.07
C PRO A 274 1.21 -6.99 9.41
N ASN A 275 2.17 -7.31 8.54
CA ASN A 275 2.86 -6.38 7.66
C ASN A 275 1.87 -5.75 6.68
N CYS A 276 2.07 -4.47 6.35
CA CYS A 276 1.20 -3.72 5.46
C CYS A 276 1.06 -4.36 4.07
N SER A 277 2.16 -4.82 3.48
CA SER A 277 2.15 -5.55 2.20
C SER A 277 1.42 -6.89 2.31
N THR A 278 1.59 -7.61 3.43
CA THR A 278 0.84 -8.86 3.64
C THR A 278 -0.67 -8.60 3.74
N ILE A 279 -1.07 -7.54 4.44
CA ILE A 279 -2.49 -7.21 4.60
C ILE A 279 -3.13 -6.94 3.24
N ILE A 280 -2.58 -6.05 2.41
CA ILE A 280 -3.15 -5.76 1.08
C ILE A 280 -3.16 -6.99 0.17
N CYS A 281 -2.06 -7.74 0.16
CA CYS A 281 -1.95 -8.93 -0.68
C CYS A 281 -3.05 -9.94 -0.33
N LEU A 282 -3.22 -10.24 0.96
CA LEU A 282 -4.15 -11.28 1.40
C LEU A 282 -5.61 -10.84 1.38
N MET A 283 -5.91 -9.56 1.48
CA MET A 283 -7.27 -9.05 1.27
C MET A 283 -7.81 -9.44 -0.11
N ALA A 284 -6.97 -9.38 -1.14
CA ALA A 284 -7.35 -9.79 -2.50
C ALA A 284 -7.11 -11.28 -2.79
N ALA A 285 -6.01 -11.85 -2.28
CA ALA A 285 -5.64 -13.23 -2.59
C ALA A 285 -6.44 -14.29 -1.81
N THR A 286 -6.86 -14.00 -0.57
CA THR A 286 -7.58 -14.98 0.28
C THR A 286 -8.92 -15.40 -0.33
N PRO A 287 -9.76 -14.48 -0.82
CA PRO A 287 -11.05 -14.86 -1.39
C PRO A 287 -10.89 -15.79 -2.62
N LEU A 288 -9.85 -15.57 -3.43
CA LEU A 288 -9.46 -16.46 -4.53
C LEU A 288 -8.94 -17.81 -3.99
N HIS A 289 -8.07 -17.79 -2.98
CA HIS A 289 -7.55 -18.98 -2.31
C HIS A 289 -8.64 -19.90 -1.76
N HIS A 290 -9.72 -19.35 -1.20
CA HIS A 290 -10.84 -20.16 -0.72
C HIS A 290 -11.61 -20.89 -1.83
N ARG A 291 -11.67 -20.31 -3.03
CA ARG A 291 -12.36 -20.92 -4.18
C ARG A 291 -11.49 -21.92 -4.92
N ALA A 292 -10.29 -21.46 -5.29
CA ALA A 292 -9.28 -22.26 -5.92
C ALA A 292 -8.01 -22.10 -5.09
N LYS A 293 -7.66 -23.14 -4.33
CA LYS A 293 -6.52 -23.11 -3.43
C LYS A 293 -5.26 -22.61 -4.14
N VAL A 294 -4.58 -21.62 -3.59
CA VAL A 294 -3.32 -21.09 -4.15
C VAL A 294 -2.18 -22.06 -3.85
N LYS A 295 -1.47 -22.50 -4.90
CA LYS A 295 -0.23 -23.30 -4.81
C LYS A 295 1.02 -22.44 -4.74
N ARG A 296 1.06 -21.39 -5.56
CA ARG A 296 2.22 -20.49 -5.68
C ARG A 296 1.74 -19.05 -5.81
N MET A 297 2.47 -18.15 -5.15
CA MET A 297 2.25 -16.71 -5.20
C MET A 297 3.60 -16.01 -5.41
N VAL A 298 3.69 -15.23 -6.49
CA VAL A 298 4.86 -14.38 -6.79
C VAL A 298 4.40 -12.93 -6.68
N VAL A 299 5.02 -12.18 -5.79
CA VAL A 299 4.64 -10.79 -5.50
C VAL A 299 5.78 -9.85 -5.86
N SER A 300 5.48 -8.78 -6.58
CA SER A 300 6.39 -7.65 -6.76
C SER A 300 5.75 -6.42 -6.13
N THR A 301 6.31 -5.94 -5.02
CA THR A 301 5.74 -4.81 -4.27
C THR A 301 6.43 -3.51 -4.64
N TYR A 302 5.64 -2.45 -4.78
CA TYR A 302 6.05 -1.08 -4.98
C TYR A 302 5.62 -0.28 -3.76
N GLN A 303 6.49 -0.29 -2.75
CA GLN A 303 6.14 0.26 -1.44
C GLN A 303 6.48 1.75 -1.35
N ALA A 304 5.58 2.51 -0.75
CA ALA A 304 5.69 3.95 -0.50
C ALA A 304 6.62 4.31 0.68
N ALA A 305 6.95 5.60 0.77
CA ALA A 305 7.78 6.21 1.81
C ALA A 305 7.21 6.04 3.22
N SER A 306 5.88 6.12 3.36
CA SER A 306 5.16 5.96 4.63
C SER A 306 5.52 4.70 5.42
N GLY A 307 5.87 3.60 4.73
CA GLY A 307 6.29 2.34 5.38
C GLY A 307 7.59 2.47 6.17
N ALA A 308 8.42 3.46 5.84
CA ALA A 308 9.63 3.82 6.58
C ALA A 308 9.40 4.94 7.61
N GLY A 309 8.18 5.47 7.72
CA GLY A 309 7.77 6.46 8.72
C GLY A 309 7.74 7.91 8.22
N ALA A 310 7.34 8.82 9.11
CA ALA A 310 7.12 10.24 8.79
C ALA A 310 8.38 10.93 8.23
N ALA A 311 9.55 10.68 8.84
CA ALA A 311 10.80 11.28 8.40
C ALA A 311 11.19 10.85 6.96
N ALA A 312 10.85 9.63 6.55
CA ALA A 312 11.09 9.17 5.19
C ALA A 312 10.17 9.87 4.17
N MET A 313 8.93 10.18 4.56
CA MET A 313 8.03 10.99 3.72
C MET A 313 8.52 12.43 3.58
N GLU A 314 8.98 13.03 4.69
CA GLU A 314 9.58 14.37 4.69
C GLU A 314 10.84 14.43 3.82
N GLU A 315 11.71 13.42 3.91
CA GLU A 315 12.92 13.33 3.07
C GLU A 315 12.56 13.18 1.58
N LEU A 316 11.57 12.37 1.23
CA LEU A 316 11.13 12.25 -0.16
C LEU A 316 10.66 13.60 -0.71
N GLU A 317 9.82 14.32 0.04
CA GLU A 317 9.31 15.64 -0.36
C GLU A 317 10.45 16.67 -0.48
N GLN A 318 11.39 16.65 0.46
CA GLN A 318 12.58 17.50 0.44
C GLN A 318 13.44 17.22 -0.79
N GLN A 319 13.83 15.97 -1.01
CA GLN A 319 14.68 15.59 -2.15
C GLN A 319 13.99 15.91 -3.48
N THR A 320 12.67 15.72 -3.59
CA THR A 320 11.94 16.09 -4.81
C THR A 320 12.08 17.59 -5.10
N ARG A 321 11.97 18.46 -4.08
CA ARG A 321 12.23 19.90 -4.26
C ARG A 321 13.68 20.20 -4.66
N GLU A 322 14.64 19.59 -3.97
CA GLU A 322 16.07 19.80 -4.26
C GLU A 322 16.44 19.40 -5.70
N VAL A 323 15.96 18.25 -6.18
CA VAL A 323 16.18 17.83 -7.58
C VAL A 323 15.58 18.84 -8.56
N LEU A 324 14.33 19.28 -8.34
CA LEU A 324 13.65 20.21 -9.25
C LEU A 324 14.29 21.61 -9.27
N GLU A 325 14.96 21.98 -8.19
CA GLU A 325 15.71 23.23 -8.08
C GLU A 325 17.17 23.11 -8.54
N GLY A 326 17.61 21.92 -8.97
CA GLY A 326 19.00 21.66 -9.38
C GLY A 326 20.01 21.76 -8.23
N LYS A 327 19.56 21.52 -6.99
CA LYS A 327 20.40 21.55 -5.78
C LYS A 327 21.02 20.18 -5.50
N GLU A 328 22.09 20.19 -4.71
CA GLU A 328 22.65 18.96 -4.15
C GLU A 328 21.64 18.31 -3.18
N LEU A 329 21.59 16.98 -3.19
CA LEU A 329 20.57 16.22 -2.45
C LEU A 329 20.95 15.99 -0.99
N THR A 330 19.98 16.20 -0.11
CA THR A 330 20.07 15.86 1.30
C THR A 330 19.58 14.44 1.55
N CYS A 331 20.49 13.55 1.98
CA CYS A 331 20.20 12.15 2.30
C CYS A 331 20.48 11.88 3.79
N GLN A 332 19.45 11.94 4.64
CA GLN A 332 19.53 11.73 6.09
C GLN A 332 18.92 10.40 6.55
N ILE A 333 17.80 9.98 5.95
CA ILE A 333 17.05 8.77 6.30
C ILE A 333 17.52 7.59 5.45
N PHE A 334 17.59 7.77 4.14
CA PHE A 334 18.15 6.80 3.22
C PHE A 334 19.57 7.19 2.83
N LYS A 335 20.44 6.18 2.62
CA LYS A 335 21.83 6.39 2.18
C LYS A 335 21.96 6.69 0.68
N GLN A 336 20.86 6.67 -0.05
CA GLN A 336 20.79 6.81 -1.49
C GLN A 336 19.64 7.76 -1.84
N GLN A 337 19.72 8.38 -3.01
CA GLN A 337 18.66 9.23 -3.53
C GLN A 337 17.35 8.45 -3.62
N TYR A 338 16.29 9.06 -3.11
CA TYR A 338 14.94 8.54 -3.14
C TYR A 338 14.09 9.24 -4.20
N ALA A 339 14.14 10.56 -4.29
CA ALA A 339 13.38 11.29 -5.30
C ALA A 339 13.74 10.83 -6.72
N PHE A 340 12.72 10.50 -7.52
CA PHE A 340 12.86 9.99 -8.90
C PHE A 340 13.71 8.71 -9.03
N ASN A 341 13.80 7.91 -7.97
CA ASN A 341 14.59 6.68 -7.96
C ASN A 341 13.83 5.51 -7.32
N LEU A 342 14.23 4.29 -7.67
CA LEU A 342 13.73 3.05 -7.10
C LEU A 342 14.92 2.27 -6.53
N PHE A 343 14.73 1.63 -5.37
CA PHE A 343 15.78 0.85 -4.75
C PHE A 343 15.22 -0.36 -3.98
N SER A 344 16.06 -1.38 -3.79
CA SER A 344 15.75 -2.51 -2.91
C SER A 344 15.35 -2.01 -1.52
N HIS A 345 14.43 -2.68 -0.83
CA HIS A 345 13.90 -2.18 0.44
C HIS A 345 14.98 -1.78 1.47
N ASN A 346 14.70 -0.80 2.33
CA ASN A 346 15.57 -0.39 3.45
C ASN A 346 15.62 -1.42 4.61
N ALA A 347 15.20 -2.66 4.35
CA ALA A 347 15.26 -3.76 5.31
C ALA A 347 16.60 -4.50 5.15
N PRO A 348 17.15 -5.08 6.22
CA PRO A 348 18.36 -5.88 6.12
C PRO A 348 18.19 -7.07 5.17
N ILE A 349 19.26 -7.41 4.45
CA ILE A 349 19.36 -8.67 3.70
C ILE A 349 19.67 -9.79 4.68
N VAL A 350 18.89 -10.88 4.64
CA VAL A 350 19.11 -12.06 5.48
C VAL A 350 19.92 -13.12 4.73
N SER A 351 20.29 -14.20 5.43
CA SER A 351 21.24 -15.19 4.93
C SER A 351 20.86 -15.91 3.63
N ASN A 352 19.58 -15.90 3.25
CA ASN A 352 19.08 -16.52 2.01
C ASN A 352 19.06 -15.54 0.81
N GLY A 353 19.56 -14.31 0.97
CA GLY A 353 19.63 -13.29 -0.07
C GLY A 353 18.39 -12.42 -0.24
N TYR A 354 17.29 -12.72 0.46
CA TYR A 354 16.09 -11.87 0.51
C TYR A 354 16.28 -10.76 1.55
N ASN A 355 15.58 -9.64 1.39
CA ASN A 355 15.42 -8.68 2.48
C ASN A 355 14.37 -9.17 3.51
N GLU A 356 14.45 -8.65 4.73
CA GLU A 356 13.49 -9.05 5.79
C GLU A 356 12.03 -8.73 5.44
N GLU A 357 11.77 -7.73 4.60
CA GLU A 357 10.42 -7.36 4.18
C GLU A 357 9.78 -8.44 3.32
N GLU A 358 10.53 -8.98 2.35
CA GLU A 358 10.11 -10.10 1.51
C GLU A 358 9.79 -11.34 2.37
N MET A 359 10.63 -11.61 3.37
CA MET A 359 10.44 -12.74 4.26
C MET A 359 9.24 -12.58 5.20
N LYS A 360 8.79 -11.35 5.51
CA LYS A 360 7.54 -11.14 6.26
C LYS A 360 6.36 -11.62 5.45
N LEU A 361 6.25 -11.21 4.18
CA LEU A 361 5.15 -11.65 3.30
C LEU A 361 5.07 -13.18 3.22
N VAL A 362 6.20 -13.85 3.06
CA VAL A 362 6.27 -15.32 3.03
C VAL A 362 5.80 -15.96 4.34
N LYS A 363 6.34 -15.51 5.48
CA LYS A 363 6.06 -16.13 6.79
C LYS A 363 4.65 -15.85 7.28
N GLU A 364 4.22 -14.60 7.15
CA GLU A 364 2.92 -14.14 7.63
C GLU A 364 1.79 -14.74 6.80
N THR A 365 1.92 -14.86 5.47
CA THR A 365 0.96 -15.58 4.62
C THR A 365 0.72 -17.00 5.09
N ARG A 366 1.80 -17.75 5.35
CA ARG A 366 1.70 -19.15 5.82
C ARG A 366 1.02 -19.26 7.18
N LYS A 367 1.29 -18.33 8.10
CA LYS A 367 0.64 -18.29 9.43
C LYS A 367 -0.84 -17.92 9.31
N ILE A 368 -1.18 -16.92 8.50
CA ILE A 368 -2.55 -16.42 8.34
C ILE A 368 -3.45 -17.45 7.65
N TRP A 369 -2.98 -18.07 6.57
CA TRP A 369 -3.71 -19.16 5.89
C TRP A 369 -3.61 -20.51 6.60
N ASN A 370 -2.78 -20.62 7.64
CA ASN A 370 -2.47 -21.89 8.30
C ASN A 370 -2.06 -22.99 7.29
N ASP A 371 -1.26 -22.60 6.28
CA ASP A 371 -0.81 -23.49 5.20
C ASP A 371 0.67 -23.23 4.94
N THR A 372 1.54 -24.17 5.33
CA THR A 372 2.98 -24.08 5.07
C THR A 372 3.39 -24.61 3.70
N SER A 373 2.49 -25.27 2.97
CA SER A 373 2.77 -25.86 1.65
C SER A 373 2.73 -24.83 0.53
N VAL A 374 2.07 -23.68 0.75
CA VAL A 374 2.04 -22.60 -0.24
C VAL A 374 3.44 -22.03 -0.50
N LYS A 375 3.76 -21.92 -1.80
CA LYS A 375 5.03 -21.40 -2.29
C LYS A 375 4.91 -19.90 -2.52
N VAL A 376 5.40 -19.10 -1.60
CA VAL A 376 5.39 -17.65 -1.71
C VAL A 376 6.81 -17.15 -1.99
N THR A 377 6.94 -16.24 -2.94
CA THR A 377 8.13 -15.41 -3.11
C THR A 377 7.71 -13.97 -3.34
N ALA A 378 8.52 -13.04 -2.86
CA ALA A 378 8.27 -11.61 -2.97
C ALA A 378 9.56 -10.89 -3.37
N THR A 379 9.40 -9.83 -4.16
CA THR A 379 10.42 -8.80 -4.40
C THR A 379 9.91 -7.49 -3.83
N CYS A 380 10.62 -6.92 -2.86
CA CYS A 380 10.19 -5.68 -2.21
C CYS A 380 11.05 -4.48 -2.61
N ILE A 381 10.44 -3.55 -3.37
CA ILE A 381 11.08 -2.33 -3.86
C ILE A 381 10.42 -1.11 -3.22
N ARG A 382 11.25 -0.13 -2.85
CA ARG A 382 10.78 1.20 -2.42
C ARG A 382 10.65 2.11 -3.64
N VAL A 383 9.50 2.77 -3.78
CA VAL A 383 9.18 3.70 -4.88
C VAL A 383 8.86 5.10 -4.33
N PRO A 384 9.04 6.18 -5.13
CA PRO A 384 8.89 7.56 -4.67
C PRO A 384 7.40 7.96 -4.63
N VAL A 385 6.63 7.23 -3.83
CA VAL A 385 5.19 7.44 -3.57
C VAL A 385 5.02 7.72 -2.08
N MET A 386 4.14 8.65 -1.71
CA MET A 386 4.00 9.07 -0.32
C MET A 386 3.44 7.96 0.59
N ARG A 387 2.27 7.40 0.25
CA ARG A 387 1.51 6.55 1.19
C ARG A 387 0.78 5.33 0.63
N ALA A 388 0.71 5.15 -0.68
CA ALA A 388 0.05 3.99 -1.28
C ALA A 388 1.08 2.92 -1.67
N HIS A 389 0.84 1.68 -1.26
CA HIS A 389 1.59 0.52 -1.76
C HIS A 389 0.84 -0.06 -2.97
N ALA A 390 1.58 -0.54 -3.96
CA ALA A 390 1.03 -1.31 -5.07
C ALA A 390 1.72 -2.67 -5.16
N GLU A 391 1.03 -3.68 -5.68
CA GLU A 391 1.57 -5.05 -5.75
C GLU A 391 1.15 -5.75 -7.04
N SER A 392 2.10 -6.21 -7.85
CA SER A 392 1.80 -7.18 -8.91
C SER A 392 1.85 -8.60 -8.32
N VAL A 393 0.78 -9.38 -8.47
CA VAL A 393 0.61 -10.68 -7.78
C VAL A 393 0.27 -11.79 -8.78
N ASN A 394 1.23 -12.64 -9.13
CA ASN A 394 0.94 -13.82 -9.94
C ASN A 394 0.53 -15.00 -9.04
N LEU A 395 -0.66 -15.56 -9.27
CA LEU A 395 -1.23 -16.67 -8.50
C LEU A 395 -1.36 -17.92 -9.35
N GLN A 396 -0.79 -19.02 -8.88
CA GLN A 396 -1.02 -20.34 -9.44
C GLN A 396 -1.99 -21.11 -8.54
N PHE A 397 -3.06 -21.63 -9.13
CA PHE A 397 -4.13 -22.32 -8.41
C PHE A 397 -4.07 -23.85 -8.52
N GLU A 398 -4.69 -24.55 -7.58
CA GLU A 398 -4.83 -26.02 -7.64
C GLU A 398 -5.76 -26.49 -8.76
N LYS A 399 -6.79 -25.70 -9.03
CA LYS A 399 -7.81 -25.91 -10.06
C LYS A 399 -7.87 -24.67 -10.94
N SER A 400 -8.28 -24.83 -12.19
CA SER A 400 -8.57 -23.70 -13.07
C SER A 400 -9.64 -22.80 -12.45
N LEU A 401 -9.41 -21.50 -12.49
CA LEU A 401 -10.35 -20.47 -12.08
C LEU A 401 -10.63 -19.61 -13.32
N ASP A 402 -11.91 -19.44 -13.64
CA ASP A 402 -12.31 -18.60 -14.77
C ASP A 402 -12.36 -17.12 -14.35
N GLU A 403 -12.02 -16.25 -15.30
CA GLU A 403 -11.87 -14.82 -15.08
C GLU A 403 -13.15 -14.17 -14.56
N SER A 404 -14.30 -14.49 -15.16
CA SER A 404 -15.59 -13.92 -14.75
C SER A 404 -15.91 -14.20 -13.28
N TYR A 405 -15.49 -15.37 -12.80
CA TYR A 405 -15.66 -15.76 -11.41
C TYR A 405 -14.70 -15.05 -10.47
N ALA A 406 -13.51 -14.61 -10.94
CA ALA A 406 -12.58 -13.84 -10.13
C ALA A 406 -13.10 -12.41 -9.87
N PHE A 407 -13.77 -11.81 -10.85
CA PHE A 407 -14.37 -10.47 -10.73
C PHE A 407 -15.60 -10.42 -9.81
N ASP A 408 -16.41 -11.47 -9.78
CA ASP A 408 -17.61 -11.53 -8.92
C ASP A 408 -17.29 -11.53 -7.41
N LEU A 409 -16.02 -11.72 -7.02
CA LEU A 409 -15.61 -11.72 -5.61
C LEU A 409 -15.56 -10.34 -4.95
N ASP A 410 -15.24 -9.31 -5.72
CA ASP A 410 -14.90 -7.99 -5.16
C ASP A 410 -16.06 -7.33 -4.41
N ILE A 411 -17.29 -7.70 -4.77
CA ILE A 411 -18.49 -7.09 -4.23
C ILE A 411 -18.73 -7.47 -2.76
N ASP A 412 -18.23 -8.62 -2.29
CA ASP A 412 -18.56 -9.17 -0.96
C ASP A 412 -17.51 -8.91 0.14
N VAL A 413 -16.26 -8.54 -0.20
CA VAL A 413 -15.15 -8.40 0.77
C VAL A 413 -14.82 -6.95 1.15
N GLY A 414 -15.63 -5.97 0.71
CA GLY A 414 -15.38 -4.56 1.01
C GLY A 414 -14.13 -3.99 0.33
N VAL A 415 -13.68 -4.67 -0.73
CA VAL A 415 -12.63 -4.20 -1.63
C VAL A 415 -13.32 -3.37 -2.72
N PRO A 416 -13.04 -2.06 -2.86
CA PRO A 416 -13.57 -1.28 -3.98
C PRO A 416 -13.15 -1.96 -5.29
N SER A 417 -14.06 -1.99 -6.27
CA SER A 417 -13.86 -2.67 -7.57
C SER A 417 -12.44 -2.53 -8.11
N LEU A 418 -11.67 -3.61 -8.01
CA LEU A 418 -10.37 -3.76 -8.64
C LEU A 418 -10.60 -4.04 -10.13
N GLU A 419 -9.89 -3.31 -11.00
CA GLU A 419 -9.67 -3.78 -12.36
C GLU A 419 -8.66 -4.94 -12.29
N PHE A 420 -9.16 -6.18 -12.33
CA PHE A 420 -8.31 -7.36 -12.51
C PHE A 420 -7.96 -7.50 -13.99
N ASP A 421 -6.79 -7.03 -14.41
CA ASP A 421 -6.25 -7.50 -15.69
C ASP A 421 -5.65 -8.90 -15.48
N LEU A 422 -6.47 -9.94 -15.70
CA LEU A 422 -5.97 -11.31 -15.80
C LEU A 422 -5.29 -11.46 -17.16
N ILE A 423 -3.96 -11.40 -17.19
CA ILE A 423 -3.19 -11.65 -18.41
C ILE A 423 -3.24 -13.18 -18.66
N PRO A 424 -3.92 -13.66 -19.74
CA PRO A 424 -4.08 -15.08 -20.03
C PRO A 424 -2.80 -15.77 -20.53
#